data_AF-A0A6I7MYT4-F1
#
_entry.id   AF-A0A6I7MYT4-F1
#
_cell.length_a   1.000
_cell.length_b   1.000
_cell.length_c   1.000
_cell.angle_alpha   90.00
_cell.angle_beta   90.00
_cell.angle_gamma   90.00
#
_symmetry.space_group_name_H-M   'P 1'
#
loop_
_entity.id
_entity.type
_entity.pdbx_description
1 polymer ?
#
loop_
_entity_poly.entity_id
_entity_poly.type
_entity_poly.pdbx_seq_one_letter_code
_entity_poly.pdbx_strand_id
1 'polypeptide(L)'
;MSIDLALIWAVIIGFGVIMYVIMDGFDLGLGILYPFAPDEDSRDVMMNSVAPVWDGNETWLVLGGAGLLGAFPLVYSVFLPALYIGVFLMLAGL
;
A
#
# COMPACT_ATOMS: atom_id res chain seq x y z
N MET A 1 -2.10 -28.95 -19.84
CA MET A 1 -1.33 -28.08 -18.93
C MET A 1 -2.08 -28.01 -17.62
N SER A 2 -1.45 -28.32 -16.50
CA SER A 2 -2.01 -28.08 -15.17
C SER A 2 -1.95 -26.57 -14.88
N ILE A 3 -3.01 -26.02 -14.30
CA ILE A 3 -3.04 -24.63 -13.85
C ILE A 3 -2.20 -24.54 -12.57
N ASP A 4 -1.15 -23.72 -12.58
CA ASP A 4 -0.33 -23.45 -11.40
C ASP A 4 -0.94 -22.30 -10.59
N LEU A 5 -1.69 -22.67 -9.55
CA LEU A 5 -2.35 -21.71 -8.66
C LEU A 5 -1.35 -20.87 -7.85
N ALA A 6 -0.20 -21.42 -7.50
CA ALA A 6 0.81 -20.69 -6.75
C ALA A 6 1.38 -19.55 -7.61
N LEU A 7 1.72 -19.85 -8.87
CA LEU A 7 2.19 -18.82 -9.80
C LEU A 7 1.13 -17.73 -10.04
N ILE A 8 -0.14 -18.11 -10.23
CA ILE A 8 -1.24 -17.16 -10.44
C ILE A 8 -1.38 -16.23 -9.23
N TRP A 9 -1.43 -16.78 -8.01
CA TRP A 9 -1.56 -15.97 -6.80
C TRP A 9 -0.33 -15.10 -6.55
N ALA A 10 0.89 -15.59 -6.86
CA ALA A 10 2.09 -14.78 -6.78
C ALA A 10 2.03 -13.57 -7.72
N VAL A 11 1.51 -13.74 -8.94
CA VAL A 11 1.31 -12.64 -9.89
C VAL A 11 0.24 -11.65 -9.40
N ILE A 12 -0.89 -12.14 -8.89
CA ILE A 12 -1.97 -11.28 -8.36
C ILE A 12 -1.46 -10.43 -7.19
N ILE A 13 -0.78 -11.07 -6.21
CA ILE A 13 -0.24 -10.38 -5.04
C ILE A 13 0.87 -9.41 -5.46
N GLY A 14 1.79 -9.85 -6.33
CA GLY A 14 2.87 -9.00 -6.83
C GLY A 14 2.33 -7.77 -7.56
N PHE A 15 1.31 -7.94 -8.40
CA PHE A 15 0.60 -6.83 -9.02
C PHE A 15 -0.04 -5.91 -7.99
N GLY A 16 -0.73 -6.47 -6.98
CA GLY A 16 -1.34 -5.68 -5.91
C GLY A 16 -0.32 -4.83 -5.13
N VAL A 17 0.84 -5.39 -4.80
CA VAL A 17 1.93 -4.65 -4.14
C VAL A 17 2.48 -3.54 -5.04
N ILE A 18 2.65 -3.78 -6.34
CA ILE A 18 3.09 -2.75 -7.29
C ILE A 18 2.06 -1.61 -7.37
N MET A 19 0.77 -1.94 -7.47
CA MET A 19 -0.30 -0.95 -7.49
C MET A 19 -0.33 -0.14 -6.19
N TYR A 20 -0.16 -0.77 -5.03
CA TYR A 20 -0.03 -0.09 -3.76
C TYR A 20 1.11 0.93 -3.77
N VAL A 21 2.32 0.52 -4.15
CA VAL A 21 3.50 1.40 -4.19
C VAL A 21 3.30 2.59 -5.13
N ILE A 22 2.61 2.40 -6.26
CA ILE A 22 2.37 3.47 -7.23
C ILE A 22 1.28 4.43 -6.76
N MET A 23 0.14 3.89 -6.30
CA MET A 23 -1.05 4.69 -5.98
C MET A 23 -0.94 5.31 -4.59
N ASP A 24 -0.77 4.49 -3.56
CA ASP A 24 -0.67 4.96 -2.17
C ASP A 24 0.66 5.69 -1.90
N GLY A 25 1.71 5.38 -2.69
CA GLY A 25 2.97 6.13 -2.66
C GLY A 25 2.81 7.62 -2.98
N PHE A 26 1.80 7.99 -3.79
CA PHE A 26 1.44 9.39 -4.02
C PHE A 26 0.80 10.01 -2.76
N ASP A 27 -0.09 9.28 -2.08
CA ASP A 27 -0.79 9.74 -0.88
C ASP A 27 0.18 10.00 0.28
N LEU A 28 1.04 9.02 0.57
CA LEU A 28 2.11 9.13 1.55
C LEU A 28 3.12 10.22 1.15
N GLY A 29 3.42 10.35 -0.14
CA GLY A 29 4.27 11.41 -0.68
C GLY A 29 3.70 12.81 -0.43
N LEU A 30 2.40 13.00 -0.64
CA LEU A 30 1.70 14.24 -0.27
C LEU A 30 1.74 14.48 1.23
N GLY A 31 1.52 13.46 2.06
CA GLY A 31 1.64 13.56 3.51
C GLY A 31 3.02 14.04 3.97
N ILE A 32 4.09 13.54 3.36
CA ILE A 32 5.48 13.99 3.62
C ILE A 32 5.68 15.45 3.19
N LEU A 33 5.13 15.86 2.05
CA LEU A 33 5.31 17.21 1.50
C LEU A 33 4.40 18.26 2.14
N TYR A 34 3.27 17.85 2.74
CA TYR A 34 2.22 18.73 3.27
C TYR A 34 2.72 19.81 4.25
N PRO A 35 3.63 19.53 5.21
CA PRO A 35 4.17 20.55 6.11
C PRO A 35 4.96 21.65 5.39
N PHE A 36 5.52 21.34 4.21
CA PHE A 36 6.35 22.23 3.41
C PHE A 36 5.56 23.04 2.36
N ALA A 37 4.23 22.87 2.30
CA ALA A 37 3.38 23.65 1.43
C ALA A 37 3.49 25.17 1.75
N PRO A 38 3.52 26.04 0.73
CA PRO A 38 3.83 27.46 0.88
C PRO A 38 2.72 28.26 1.59
N ASP A 39 1.47 27.86 1.44
CA ASP A 39 0.28 28.53 1.97
C ASP A 39 -0.87 27.55 2.21
N GLU A 40 -1.95 28.05 2.83
CA GLU A 40 -3.14 27.27 3.19
C GLU A 40 -3.93 26.82 1.95
N ASP A 41 -4.03 27.66 0.92
CA ASP A 41 -4.71 27.30 -0.34
C ASP A 41 -4.00 26.11 -1.02
N SER A 42 -2.67 26.08 -1.01
CA SER A 42 -1.87 24.97 -1.53
C SER A 42 -2.10 23.69 -0.74
N ARG A 43 -2.23 23.78 0.58
CA ARG A 43 -2.56 22.63 1.45
C ARG A 43 -3.95 22.07 1.15
N ASP A 44 -4.92 22.96 0.93
CA ASP A 44 -6.27 22.57 0.54
C ASP A 44 -6.28 21.88 -0.83
N VAL A 45 -5.53 22.40 -1.81
CA VAL A 45 -5.39 21.74 -3.12
C VAL A 45 -4.73 20.36 -2.98
N MET A 46 -3.67 20.24 -2.19
CA MET A 46 -3.01 18.96 -1.93
C MET A 46 -4.00 17.94 -1.34
N MET A 47 -4.73 18.31 -0.28
CA MET A 47 -5.69 17.42 0.37
C MET A 47 -6.86 17.04 -0.54
N ASN A 48 -7.40 18.00 -1.30
CA ASN A 48 -8.49 17.74 -2.24
C ASN A 48 -8.10 16.83 -3.41
N SER A 49 -6.80 16.74 -3.73
CA SER A 49 -6.31 15.86 -4.80
C SER A 49 -6.29 14.38 -4.41
N VAL A 50 -6.14 14.07 -3.11
CA VAL A 50 -6.01 12.71 -2.58
C VAL A 50 -7.29 12.17 -1.96
N ALA A 51 -8.09 13.04 -1.33
CA ALA A 51 -9.33 12.67 -0.64
C ALA A 51 -10.28 11.74 -1.43
N PRO A 52 -10.49 11.87 -2.76
CA PRO A 52 -11.42 11.00 -3.47
C PRO A 52 -10.87 9.61 -3.81
N VAL A 53 -9.56 9.37 -3.69
CA VAL A 53 -8.91 8.13 -4.16
C VAL A 53 -8.19 7.35 -3.06
N TRP A 54 -7.83 8.01 -1.97
CA TRP A 54 -7.03 7.44 -0.88
C TRP A 54 -7.54 6.10 -0.34
N ASP A 55 -8.82 6.02 0.05
CA ASP A 55 -9.42 4.79 0.58
C ASP A 55 -9.33 3.63 -0.44
N GLY A 56 -9.41 3.94 -1.73
CA GLY A 56 -9.20 2.96 -2.80
C GLY A 56 -7.73 2.51 -2.91
N ASN A 57 -6.78 3.41 -2.69
CA ASN A 57 -5.35 3.11 -2.78
C ASN A 57 -4.92 2.15 -1.67
N GLU A 58 -5.42 2.33 -0.45
CA GLU A 58 -5.12 1.46 0.69
C GLU A 58 -5.59 0.01 0.48
N THR A 59 -6.70 -0.20 -0.25
CA THR A 59 -7.21 -1.57 -0.48
C THR A 59 -6.21 -2.48 -1.19
N TRP A 60 -5.25 -1.94 -1.95
CA TRP A 60 -4.17 -2.72 -2.55
C TRP A 60 -3.22 -3.33 -1.51
N LEU A 61 -2.93 -2.61 -0.43
CA LEU A 61 -2.14 -3.13 0.68
C LEU A 61 -2.87 -4.28 1.38
N VAL A 62 -4.18 -4.10 1.61
CA VAL A 62 -5.03 -5.12 2.23
C VAL A 62 -5.04 -6.39 1.37
N LEU A 63 -5.19 -6.25 0.05
CA LEU A 63 -5.09 -7.37 -0.89
C LEU A 63 -3.72 -8.07 -0.81
N GLY A 64 -2.63 -7.30 -0.75
CA GLY A 64 -1.28 -7.85 -0.61
C GLY A 64 -1.11 -8.65 0.68
N GLY A 65 -1.49 -8.07 1.82
CA GLY A 65 -1.37 -8.71 3.14
C GLY A 65 -2.28 -9.93 3.31
N ALA A 66 -3.57 -9.79 2.99
CA ALA A 66 -4.53 -10.90 3.07
C ALA A 66 -4.22 -11.99 2.05
N GLY A 67 -3.78 -11.61 0.84
CA GLY A 67 -3.35 -12.53 -0.20
C GLY A 67 -2.13 -13.35 0.23
N LEU A 68 -1.12 -12.71 0.84
CA LEU A 68 0.03 -13.42 1.40
C LEU A 68 -0.40 -14.38 2.51
N LEU A 69 -1.27 -13.97 3.44
CA LEU A 69 -1.76 -14.86 4.49
C LEU A 69 -2.51 -16.08 3.93
N GLY A 70 -3.35 -15.88 2.90
CA GLY A 70 -4.17 -16.94 2.31
C GLY A 70 -3.40 -17.89 1.37
N ALA A 71 -2.56 -17.35 0.48
CA ALA A 71 -1.87 -18.13 -0.54
C ALA A 71 -0.45 -18.55 -0.11
N PHE A 72 0.22 -17.78 0.76
CA PHE A 72 1.61 -18.00 1.17
C PHE A 72 1.84 -17.75 2.68
N PRO A 73 1.16 -18.49 3.58
CA PRO A 73 1.16 -18.22 5.02
C PRO A 73 2.58 -18.23 5.63
N LEU A 74 3.48 -19.06 5.11
CA LEU A 74 4.88 -19.08 5.56
C LEU A 74 5.58 -17.75 5.26
N VAL A 75 5.40 -17.19 4.06
CA VAL A 75 5.97 -15.88 3.68
C VAL A 75 5.42 -14.79 4.59
N TYR A 76 4.09 -14.77 4.79
CA TYR A 76 3.44 -13.82 5.69
C TYR A 76 4.01 -13.88 7.12
N SER A 77 4.16 -15.09 7.69
CA SER A 77 4.65 -15.27 9.06
C SER A 77 6.12 -14.90 9.25
N VAL A 78 6.93 -14.90 8.19
CA VAL A 78 8.34 -14.52 8.23
C VAL A 78 8.50 -13.03 7.99
N PHE A 79 7.78 -12.48 7.01
CA PHE A 79 7.95 -11.10 6.57
C PHE A 79 7.35 -10.10 7.56
N LEU A 80 6.15 -10.36 8.08
CA LEU A 80 5.46 -9.38 8.93
C LEU A 80 6.23 -9.07 10.22
N PRO A 81 6.79 -10.06 10.96
CA PRO A 81 7.65 -9.77 12.10
C PRO A 81 8.97 -9.10 11.71
N ALA A 82 9.59 -9.54 10.61
CA ALA A 82 10.86 -8.98 10.15
C ALA A 82 10.73 -7.51 9.72
N LEU A 83 9.58 -7.13 9.18
CA LEU A 83 9.27 -5.78 8.70
C LEU A 83 8.36 -5.01 9.66
N TYR A 84 8.16 -5.50 10.89
CA TYR A 84 7.14 -4.98 11.81
C TYR A 84 7.20 -3.45 11.98
N ILE A 85 8.38 -2.91 12.25
CA ILE A 85 8.56 -1.46 12.44
C ILE A 85 8.30 -0.70 11.13
N GLY A 86 8.74 -1.22 9.99
CA GLY A 86 8.52 -0.58 8.69
C GLY A 86 7.03 -0.53 8.33
N VAL A 87 6.33 -1.65 8.47
CA VAL A 87 4.89 -1.75 8.24
C VAL A 87 4.12 -0.87 9.23
N PHE A 88 4.52 -0.84 10.50
CA PHE A 88 3.88 0.01 11.50
C PHE A 88 4.00 1.50 11.16
N LEU A 89 5.19 1.97 10.80
CA LEU A 89 5.39 3.38 10.44
C LEU A 89 4.61 3.77 9.19
N MET A 90 4.55 2.88 8.21
CA MET A 90 3.73 3.06 7.01
C MET A 90 2.24 3.19 7.38
N LEU A 91 1.71 2.27 8.19
CA LEU A 91 0.32 2.33 8.65
C LEU A 91 0.00 3.53 9.55
N ALA A 92 0.98 4.07 10.27
CA ALA A 92 0.80 5.27 11.09
C ALA A 92 0.79 6.57 10.26
N GLY A 93 1.25 6.50 9.00
CA GLY A 93 1.22 7.61 8.04
C GLY A 93 -0.04 7.64 7.17
N LEU A 94 -0.87 6.60 7.24
CA LEU A 94 -2.24 6.56 6.75
C LEU A 94 -3.15 7.28 7.74
#